data_AF-A0A6J7SL26-F1
#
_entry.id   AF-A0A6J7SL26-F1
#
_cell.length_a   1.000
_cell.length_b   1.000
_cell.length_c   1.000
_cell.angle_alpha   90.00
_cell.angle_beta   90.00
_cell.angle_gamma   90.00
#
_symmetry.space_group_name_H-M   'P 1'
#
loop_
_entity.id
_entity.type
_entity.pdbx_description
1 polymer ?
#
loop_
_entity_poly.entity_id
_entity_poly.type
_entity_poly.pdbx_seq_one_letter_code
_entity_poly.pdbx_strand_id
1 'polypeptide(L)'
;MTTEAQVIKNLKFLTAPNDVVAYSIAGKAVGDKVASFVVIHNPNATAQKVKLPKAGKWSIVVSGDKAGTSVISSATMSEVSVAPQSTMVLQQ
;
A
#
# COMPACT_ATOMS: atom_id res chain seq x y z
N MET A 1 9.32 -13.75 -1.11
CA MET A 1 10.35 -13.00 -0.35
C MET A 1 10.68 -13.80 0.90
N THR A 2 11.88 -14.38 1.00
CA THR A 2 12.28 -15.33 2.05
C THR A 2 13.62 -15.04 2.71
N THR A 3 14.38 -14.03 2.25
CA THR A 3 15.69 -13.65 2.83
C THR A 3 15.73 -12.19 3.25
N GLU A 4 16.58 -11.85 4.21
CA GLU A 4 16.83 -10.47 4.65
C GLU A 4 17.21 -9.56 3.47
N ALA A 5 18.14 -10.01 2.62
CA ALA A 5 18.57 -9.25 1.44
C ALA A 5 17.40 -8.96 0.48
N GLN A 6 16.44 -9.86 0.35
CA GLN A 6 15.24 -9.61 -0.45
C GLN A 6 14.33 -8.57 0.20
N VAL A 7 14.20 -8.56 1.53
CA VAL A 7 13.43 -7.54 2.26
C VAL A 7 14.06 -6.16 2.06
N ILE A 8 15.36 -6.03 2.36
CA ILE A 8 16.11 -4.76 2.23
C ILE A 8 16.01 -4.20 0.80
N LYS A 9 16.07 -5.07 -0.21
CA LYS A 9 16.04 -4.65 -1.62
C LYS A 9 14.64 -4.26 -2.11
N ASN A 10 13.60 -4.96 -1.68
CA ASN A 10 12.28 -4.90 -2.32
C ASN A 10 11.18 -4.26 -1.48
N LEU A 11 11.42 -4.00 -0.18
CA LEU A 11 10.51 -3.25 0.68
C LEU A 11 11.07 -1.85 0.94
N LYS A 12 10.24 -0.82 0.77
CA LYS A 12 10.62 0.57 1.07
C LYS A 12 9.53 1.26 1.87
N PHE A 13 9.89 1.78 3.05
CA PHE A 13 9.02 2.65 3.82
C PHE A 13 8.73 3.95 3.07
N LEU A 14 7.51 4.44 3.19
CA LEU A 14 7.06 5.70 2.63
C LEU A 14 6.97 6.73 3.75
N THR A 15 7.12 8.01 3.41
CA THR A 15 6.80 9.10 4.33
C THR A 15 5.31 9.05 4.65
N ALA A 16 4.98 9.01 5.93
CA ALA A 16 3.62 8.93 6.41
C ALA A 16 3.40 9.90 7.59
N PRO A 17 2.14 10.27 7.89
CA PRO A 17 1.80 10.98 9.13
C PRO A 17 2.17 10.18 10.39
N ASN A 18 2.10 10.83 11.54
CA ASN A 18 2.36 10.19 12.83
C ASN A 18 1.53 8.92 13.02
N ASP A 19 2.18 7.90 13.59
CA ASP A 19 1.61 6.59 13.92
C ASP A 19 1.13 5.77 12.71
N VAL A 20 1.22 6.29 11.49
CA VAL A 20 0.91 5.54 10.26
C VAL A 20 2.13 4.79 9.78
N VAL A 21 1.97 3.48 9.55
CA VAL A 21 3.00 2.66 8.91
C VAL A 21 2.62 2.49 7.45
N ALA A 22 3.44 3.01 6.54
CA ALA A 22 3.25 2.87 5.10
C ALA A 22 4.52 2.35 4.43
N TYR A 23 4.36 1.36 3.56
CA TYR A 23 5.48 0.80 2.80
C TYR A 23 5.03 0.29 1.43
N SER A 24 5.99 0.20 0.52
CA SER A 24 5.83 -0.39 -0.80
C SER A 24 6.61 -1.69 -0.93
N ILE A 25 6.11 -2.61 -1.73
CA ILE A 25 6.78 -3.86 -2.08
C ILE A 25 6.90 -3.95 -3.60
N ALA A 26 8.10 -4.19 -4.12
CA ALA A 26 8.33 -4.52 -5.52
C ALA A 26 7.93 -5.98 -5.82
N GLY A 27 6.63 -6.24 -5.96
CA GLY A 27 6.04 -7.58 -6.09
C GLY A 27 6.70 -8.43 -7.18
N LYS A 28 6.82 -7.90 -8.40
CA LYS A 28 7.43 -8.63 -9.53
C LYS A 28 8.88 -9.05 -9.26
N ALA A 29 9.64 -8.24 -8.51
CA ALA A 29 11.03 -8.55 -8.16
C ALA A 29 11.15 -9.71 -7.15
N VAL A 30 10.05 -10.08 -6.49
CA VAL A 30 9.97 -11.22 -5.55
C VAL A 30 9.04 -12.34 -6.03
N GLY A 31 8.71 -12.35 -7.33
CA GLY A 31 7.96 -13.44 -8.00
C GLY A 31 6.44 -13.25 -8.06
N ASP A 32 5.91 -12.09 -7.68
CA ASP A 32 4.47 -11.81 -7.79
C ASP A 32 4.05 -11.44 -9.23
N LYS A 33 2.77 -11.66 -9.57
CA LYS A 33 2.18 -11.21 -10.83
C LYS A 33 1.95 -9.69 -10.86
N VAL A 34 1.74 -9.09 -9.69
CA VAL A 34 1.57 -7.65 -9.50
C VAL A 34 2.93 -6.97 -9.52
N ALA A 35 3.03 -5.81 -10.20
CA ALA A 35 4.31 -5.12 -10.31
C ALA A 35 4.75 -4.51 -8.97
N SER A 36 3.84 -3.83 -8.29
CA SER A 36 4.10 -3.26 -6.97
C SER A 36 2.86 -3.19 -6.08
N PHE A 37 3.08 -3.33 -4.78
CA PHE A 37 2.08 -3.10 -3.75
C PHE A 37 2.44 -1.87 -2.92
N VAL A 38 1.41 -1.22 -2.38
CA VAL A 38 1.53 -0.27 -1.27
C VAL A 38 0.60 -0.75 -0.15
N VAL A 39 1.13 -0.84 1.06
CA VAL A 39 0.39 -1.23 2.26
C VAL A 39 0.47 -0.09 3.25
N ILE A 40 -0.69 0.29 3.81
CA ILE A 40 -0.80 1.41 4.75
C ILE A 40 -1.66 0.98 5.92
N HIS A 41 -1.11 1.06 7.13
CA HIS A 41 -1.81 0.83 8.38
C HIS A 41 -2.03 2.17 9.08
N ASN A 42 -3.29 2.54 9.29
CA ASN A 42 -3.67 3.75 9.99
C ASN A 42 -4.32 3.41 11.34
N PRO A 43 -3.62 3.51 12.48
CA PRO A 43 -4.21 3.26 13.79
C PRO A 43 -5.00 4.47 14.33
N ASN A 44 -4.87 5.64 13.69
CA ASN A 44 -5.51 6.87 14.17
C ASN A 44 -7.04 6.78 14.07
N ALA A 45 -7.73 7.50 14.95
CA ALA A 45 -9.19 7.65 14.93
C ALA A 45 -9.71 8.57 13.80
N THR A 46 -8.81 9.14 12.99
CA THR A 46 -9.12 10.00 11.85
C THR A 46 -8.51 9.46 10.57
N ALA A 47 -9.10 9.83 9.43
CA ALA A 47 -8.55 9.47 8.14
C ALA A 47 -7.20 10.15 7.91
N GLN A 48 -6.24 9.40 7.35
CA GLN A 48 -4.89 9.88 7.11
C GLN A 48 -4.55 9.84 5.62
N LYS A 49 -3.88 10.89 5.14
CA LYS A 49 -3.41 10.97 3.76
C LYS A 49 -1.98 10.47 3.64
N VAL A 50 -1.73 9.62 2.65
CA VAL A 50 -0.39 9.09 2.35
C VAL A 50 -0.07 9.29 0.88
N LYS A 51 1.11 9.84 0.58
CA LYS A 51 1.60 9.98 -0.80
C LYS A 51 2.03 8.62 -1.32
N LEU A 52 1.66 8.32 -2.56
CA LEU A 52 2.07 7.10 -3.23
C LEU A 52 3.46 7.28 -3.86
N PRO A 53 4.23 6.18 -4.07
CA PRO A 53 5.59 6.27 -4.60
C PRO A 53 5.69 6.96 -5.97
N LYS A 54 4.61 6.91 -6.74
CA LYS A 54 4.45 7.64 -8.00
C LYS A 54 2.97 7.86 -8.31
N ALA A 55 2.69 8.95 -9.01
CA ALA A 55 1.40 9.15 -9.65
C ALA A 55 1.17 8.05 -10.70
N GLY A 56 -0.02 7.48 -10.71
CA GLY A 56 -0.36 6.45 -11.69
C GLY A 56 -1.70 5.80 -11.39
N LYS A 57 -2.08 4.83 -12.22
CA LYS A 57 -3.26 4.01 -11.97
C LYS A 57 -2.94 3.05 -10.82
N TRP A 58 -3.78 3.07 -9.79
CA TRP A 58 -3.71 2.18 -8.64
C TRP A 58 -5.06 1.48 -8.49
N SER A 59 -5.02 0.20 -8.15
CA SER A 59 -6.18 -0.62 -7.82
C SER A 59 -6.20 -0.91 -6.32
N ILE A 60 -7.31 -0.65 -5.66
CA ILE A 60 -7.50 -0.94 -4.24
C ILE A 60 -8.05 -2.36 -4.12
N VAL A 61 -7.40 -3.20 -3.32
CA VAL A 61 -7.78 -4.61 -3.07
C VAL A 61 -8.15 -4.88 -1.61
N VAL A 62 -7.69 -4.02 -0.70
CA VAL A 62 -8.09 -4.02 0.71
C VAL A 62 -8.44 -2.60 1.11
N SER A 63 -9.61 -2.40 1.74
CA SER A 63 -10.06 -1.13 2.30
C SER A 63 -11.15 -1.36 3.34
N GLY A 64 -10.87 -0.99 4.59
CA GLY A 64 -11.84 -1.10 5.69
C GLY A 64 -12.24 -2.56 5.96
N ASP A 65 -13.52 -2.87 5.82
CA ASP A 65 -14.12 -4.18 6.03
C ASP A 65 -13.96 -5.15 4.85
N LYS A 66 -13.43 -4.68 3.71
CA LYS A 66 -13.20 -5.49 2.52
C LYS A 66 -11.72 -5.83 2.36
N ALA A 67 -11.41 -7.12 2.30
CA ALA A 67 -10.07 -7.63 2.06
C ALA A 67 -10.09 -8.85 1.13
N GLY A 68 -9.19 -8.87 0.15
CA GLY A 68 -9.02 -9.99 -0.77
C GLY A 68 -8.05 -9.65 -1.90
N THR A 69 -8.10 -10.44 -2.98
CA THR A 69 -7.30 -10.22 -4.19
C THR A 69 -8.09 -9.57 -5.33
N SER A 70 -9.42 -9.46 -5.17
CA SER A 70 -10.30 -8.82 -6.14
C SER A 70 -10.20 -7.30 -6.05
N VAL A 71 -10.17 -6.63 -7.19
CA VAL A 71 -10.16 -5.16 -7.25
C VAL A 71 -11.50 -4.61 -6.76
N ILE A 72 -11.45 -3.78 -5.71
CA ILE A 72 -12.61 -3.06 -5.17
C ILE A 72 -12.89 -1.81 -6.02
N SER A 73 -11.84 -1.07 -6.35
CA SER A 73 -11.91 0.12 -7.20
C SER A 73 -10.53 0.44 -7.79
N SER A 74 -10.48 1.33 -8.79
CA SER A 74 -9.22 1.82 -9.34
C SER A 74 -9.30 3.29 -9.73
N ALA A 75 -8.23 4.04 -9.53
CA ALA A 75 -8.14 5.44 -9.89
C ALA A 75 -6.71 5.83 -10.28
N THR A 76 -6.57 6.89 -11.07
CA THR A 76 -5.26 7.55 -11.28
C THR A 76 -5.05 8.58 -10.17
N MET A 77 -4.01 8.39 -9.37
CA MET A 77 -3.80 9.13 -8.12
C MET A 77 -2.32 9.19 -7.75
N SER A 78 -1.95 10.21 -6.98
CA SER A 78 -0.62 10.40 -6.39
C SER A 78 -0.62 10.35 -4.85
N GLU A 79 -1.80 10.37 -4.25
CA GLU A 79 -2.03 10.22 -2.81
C GLU A 79 -3.31 9.43 -2.56
N VAL A 80 -3.43 8.84 -1.38
CA VAL A 80 -4.63 8.13 -0.94
C VAL A 80 -5.05 8.56 0.45
N SER A 81 -6.35 8.54 0.72
CA SER A 81 -6.93 8.71 2.05
C SER A 81 -7.30 7.35 2.64
N VAL A 82 -6.68 7.00 3.75
CA VAL A 82 -6.93 5.74 4.48
C VAL A 82 -7.85 6.02 5.66
N ALA A 83 -8.92 5.24 5.79
CA ALA A 83 -9.92 5.43 6.83
C ALA A 83 -9.34 5.24 8.25
N PRO A 84 -9.99 5.78 9.29
CA PRO A 84 -9.62 5.53 10.68
C PRO A 84 -9.46 4.04 10.99
N GLN A 85 -8.51 3.68 11.86
CA GLN A 85 -8.34 2.34 12.43
C GLN A 85 -8.43 1.21 11.39
N SER A 86 -7.81 1.41 10.23
CA SER A 86 -7.95 0.51 9.08
C SER A 86 -6.64 0.29 8.36
N THR A 87 -6.63 -0.76 7.54
CA THR A 87 -5.55 -1.04 6.60
C THR A 87 -6.06 -0.84 5.17
N MET A 88 -5.21 -0.26 4.34
CA MET A 88 -5.45 -0.19 2.89
C MET A 88 -4.29 -0.84 2.15
N VAL A 89 -4.62 -1.61 1.12
CA VAL A 89 -3.65 -2.21 0.20
C VAL A 89 -4.00 -1.82 -1.23
N LEU A 90 -3.02 -1.23 -1.91
CA LEU A 90 -3.09 -0.85 -3.31
C LEU A 90 -2.10 -1.68 -4.12
N GLN A 91 -2.47 -1.96 -5.36
CA GLN A 91 -1.63 -2.64 -6.34
C GLN A 91 -1.54 -1.85 -7.64
N GLN A 92 -0.42 -2.01 -8.33
CA GLN A 92 -0.16 -1.47 -9.65
C GLN A 92 0.60 -2.47 -10.51
#